data_AF-A0A941NAL5-F1
#
_entry.id   AF-A0A941NAL5-F1
#
_cell.length_a   1.000
_cell.length_b   1.000
_cell.length_c   1.000
_cell.angle_alpha   90.00
_cell.angle_beta   90.00
_cell.angle_gamma   90.00
#
_symmetry.space_group_name_H-M   'P 1'
#
loop_
_entity.id
_entity.type
_entity.pdbx_description
1 polymer ?
#
loop_
_entity_poly.entity_id
_entity_poly.type
_entity_poly.pdbx_seq_one_letter_code
_entity_poly.pdbx_strand_id
1 'polypeptide(L)'
;MVRGLWLIAAVSIGLWGMPALAASIQAAPAAGGGDAFAGTWLADMSTVPPQQPPLKSQTFAFTKTADGYTTKQTSVKQTKGGGTSSTWIDGRIVLSGKPYPGAMGDTRTCHRADADTIDCSVAMGPNSFEETYALSDGGKTFTDTMKGKDEQGNEQAIAIVYRGHSGAAPSSAALTGPQHVVTRNGECDVTVPAGWTVDPAMREAWSAGSAVDVHVFTTDYAANMKSLADLKPLVSGAYKPVKVFEDTPKRLWYQYAPHPTGNGWYVATLAKTGTCNLEIAFRNSVIPDKNAAKQIALSLKAVP
;
A
#
# COMPACT_ATOMS: atom_id res chain seq x y z
N MET A 1 -47.31 19.24 8.56
CA MET A 1 -48.26 18.48 9.41
C MET A 1 -47.97 17.00 9.24
N VAL A 2 -47.83 16.29 10.38
CA VAL A 2 -47.76 14.82 10.58
C VAL A 2 -46.50 14.14 10.00
N ARG A 3 -45.43 13.94 10.79
CA ARG A 3 -45.16 12.89 11.82
C ARG A 3 -44.93 11.49 11.24
N GLY A 4 -43.78 10.90 11.60
CA GLY A 4 -43.48 9.49 11.37
C GLY A 4 -42.12 9.03 11.90
N LEU A 5 -41.87 9.26 13.19
CA LEU A 5 -40.78 8.65 13.96
C LEU A 5 -41.18 7.23 14.36
N TRP A 6 -40.38 6.20 14.06
CA TRP A 6 -40.18 4.99 14.89
C TRP A 6 -38.89 4.29 14.42
N LEU A 7 -38.25 3.40 15.16
CA LEU A 7 -37.83 3.29 16.56
C LEU A 7 -36.96 2.02 16.60
N ILE A 8 -36.12 1.95 17.61
CA ILE A 8 -35.23 0.85 17.99
C ILE A 8 -35.95 -0.52 18.06
N ALA A 9 -35.28 -1.58 17.63
CA ALA A 9 -35.54 -2.94 18.09
C ALA A 9 -34.24 -3.57 18.59
N ALA A 10 -34.17 -3.80 19.89
CA ALA A 10 -33.21 -4.66 20.57
C ALA A 10 -33.94 -5.90 21.06
N VAL A 11 -33.47 -7.12 20.76
CA VAL A 11 -33.93 -8.37 21.39
C VAL A 11 -32.79 -9.40 21.48
N SER A 12 -32.35 -9.59 22.73
CA SER A 12 -31.85 -10.78 23.45
C SER A 12 -30.81 -11.76 22.88
N ILE A 13 -29.66 -11.73 23.56
CA ILE A 13 -28.88 -12.82 24.20
C ILE A 13 -29.46 -14.23 24.08
N GLY A 14 -28.68 -15.12 23.45
CA GLY A 14 -28.65 -16.55 23.73
C GLY A 14 -27.20 -16.99 23.95
N LEU A 15 -26.86 -17.39 25.18
CA LEU A 15 -25.67 -18.20 25.49
C LEU A 15 -25.80 -19.56 24.78
N TRP A 16 -24.71 -20.13 24.29
CA TRP A 16 -24.26 -21.54 24.39
C TRP A 16 -23.15 -21.79 23.35
N GLY A 17 -22.03 -22.36 23.80
CA GLY A 17 -21.02 -22.98 22.93
C GLY A 17 -19.69 -22.23 22.80
N MET A 18 -18.79 -22.42 23.77
CA MET A 18 -17.36 -22.10 23.60
C MET A 18 -16.68 -23.18 22.75
N PRO A 19 -15.94 -22.82 21.68
CA PRO A 19 -14.78 -23.58 21.26
C PRO A 19 -13.51 -22.90 21.77
N ALA A 20 -12.58 -23.71 22.27
CA ALA A 20 -11.28 -23.29 22.76
C ALA A 20 -10.52 -22.49 21.69
N LEU A 21 -10.28 -21.20 21.97
CA LEU A 21 -9.35 -20.38 21.21
C LEU A 21 -7.92 -20.80 21.58
N ALA A 22 -7.23 -21.43 20.63
CA ALA A 22 -5.79 -21.48 20.64
C ALA A 22 -5.28 -20.02 20.52
N ALA A 23 -4.82 -19.46 21.64
CA ALA A 23 -4.14 -18.18 21.66
C ALA A 23 -2.77 -18.37 20.98
N SER A 24 -2.70 -18.10 19.68
CA SER A 24 -1.44 -17.81 19.02
C SER A 24 -0.95 -16.47 19.57
N ILE A 25 -0.01 -16.55 20.51
CA ILE A 25 0.78 -15.39 20.95
C ILE A 25 1.58 -14.94 19.73
N GLN A 26 1.00 -14.02 18.94
CA GLN A 26 1.74 -13.28 17.94
C GLN A 26 2.69 -12.37 18.72
N ALA A 27 3.98 -12.68 18.63
CA ALA A 27 5.03 -11.85 19.19
C ALA A 27 4.83 -10.41 18.68
N ALA A 28 4.67 -9.47 19.61
CA ALA A 28 4.64 -8.06 19.28
C ALA A 28 5.96 -7.70 18.59
N PRO A 29 5.95 -7.01 17.44
CA PRO A 29 7.18 -6.53 16.85
C PRO A 29 7.88 -5.62 17.87
N ALA A 30 9.14 -5.93 18.17
CA ALA A 30 9.96 -5.12 19.05
C ALA A 30 9.98 -3.68 18.53
N ALA A 31 9.63 -2.73 19.40
CA ALA A 31 9.60 -1.30 19.14
C ALA A 31 11.01 -0.78 18.81
N GLY A 32 11.40 -0.86 17.54
CA GLY A 32 12.63 -0.26 17.05
C GLY A 32 12.43 1.24 16.88
N GLY A 33 12.63 2.02 17.94
CA GLY A 33 13.02 3.45 17.98
C GLY A 33 12.35 4.50 17.07
N GLY A 34 11.38 4.14 16.24
CA GLY A 34 10.70 5.01 15.30
C GLY A 34 9.47 5.66 15.92
N ASP A 35 9.11 6.84 15.42
CA ASP A 35 7.89 7.55 15.80
C ASP A 35 6.65 6.69 15.53
N ALA A 36 5.79 6.53 16.53
CA ALA A 36 4.71 5.54 16.52
C ALA A 36 3.64 5.76 15.44
N PHE A 37 3.53 6.96 14.87
CA PHE A 37 2.63 7.23 13.74
C PHE A 37 3.21 6.80 12.39
N ALA A 38 4.54 6.73 12.27
CA ALA A 38 5.22 6.48 11.01
C ALA A 38 4.91 5.07 10.48
N GLY A 39 4.41 5.00 9.25
CA GLY A 39 3.98 3.73 8.66
C GLY A 39 2.80 3.90 7.71
N THR A 40 2.28 2.77 7.24
CA THR A 40 1.06 2.70 6.43
C THR A 40 -0.03 2.00 7.22
N TRP A 41 -1.21 2.59 7.20
CA TRP A 41 -2.38 2.19 7.96
C TRP A 41 -3.51 1.83 7.00
N LEU A 42 -4.20 0.72 7.24
CA LEU A 42 -5.33 0.27 6.43
C LEU A 42 -6.64 0.56 7.17
N ALA A 43 -7.56 1.26 6.52
CA ALA A 43 -8.85 1.59 7.11
C ALA A 43 -9.69 0.33 7.34
N ASP A 44 -10.34 0.26 8.50
CA ASP A 44 -11.47 -0.62 8.75
C ASP A 44 -12.67 -0.06 7.97
N MET A 45 -12.96 -0.68 6.83
CA MET A 45 -14.02 -0.22 5.93
C MET A 45 -15.42 -0.20 6.55
N SER A 46 -15.63 -0.87 7.70
CA SER A 46 -16.88 -0.78 8.46
C SER A 46 -17.07 0.57 9.18
N THR A 47 -15.98 1.31 9.39
CA THR A 47 -15.97 2.64 10.04
C THR A 47 -15.99 3.79 9.05
N VAL A 48 -15.71 3.52 7.77
CA VAL A 48 -15.72 4.53 6.71
C VAL A 48 -17.18 4.86 6.35
N PRO A 49 -17.60 6.14 6.35
CA PRO A 49 -18.94 6.52 5.93
C PRO A 49 -19.24 6.04 4.49
N PRO A 50 -20.47 5.59 4.21
CA PRO A 50 -20.86 5.16 2.86
C PRO A 50 -20.58 6.24 1.81
N GLN A 51 -19.95 5.87 0.70
CA GLN A 51 -19.68 6.76 -0.44
C GLN A 51 -20.26 6.21 -1.74
N GLN A 52 -20.52 7.11 -2.70
CA GLN A 52 -20.89 6.76 -4.07
C GLN A 52 -19.87 7.36 -5.06
N PRO A 53 -19.16 6.54 -5.86
CA PRO A 53 -19.19 5.08 -5.85
C PRO A 53 -18.57 4.47 -4.56
N PRO A 54 -18.93 3.21 -4.21
CA PRO A 54 -18.44 2.57 -3.00
C PRO A 54 -16.92 2.49 -2.92
N LEU A 55 -16.38 2.81 -1.75
CA LEU A 55 -14.97 2.62 -1.45
C LEU A 55 -14.70 1.14 -1.14
N LYS A 56 -13.66 0.57 -1.77
CA LYS A 56 -13.22 -0.82 -1.56
C LYS A 56 -12.10 -0.92 -0.55
N SER A 57 -11.19 0.04 -0.56
CA SER A 57 -10.12 0.14 0.42
C SER A 57 -9.64 1.59 0.55
N GLN A 58 -9.09 1.89 1.71
CA GLN A 58 -8.44 3.16 1.99
C GLN A 58 -7.19 2.92 2.83
N THR A 59 -6.09 3.56 2.45
CA THR A 59 -4.85 3.55 3.23
C THR A 59 -4.45 4.97 3.58
N PHE A 60 -3.79 5.11 4.71
CA PHE A 60 -3.22 6.37 5.17
C PHE A 60 -1.76 6.11 5.55
N ALA A 61 -0.82 6.85 4.95
CA ALA A 61 0.59 6.70 5.24
C ALA A 61 1.15 7.97 5.88
N PHE A 62 1.94 7.81 6.94
CA PHE A 62 2.72 8.86 7.57
C PHE A 62 4.21 8.59 7.32
N THR A 63 4.91 9.55 6.74
CA THR A 63 6.37 9.53 6.62
C THR A 63 6.94 10.66 7.47
N LYS A 64 7.73 10.30 8.49
CA LYS A 64 8.32 11.27 9.41
C LYS A 64 9.21 12.28 8.67
N THR A 65 9.05 13.56 8.99
CA THR A 65 9.94 14.65 8.57
C THR A 65 10.57 15.32 9.79
N ALA A 66 11.47 16.28 9.56
CA ALA A 66 12.11 17.04 10.63
C ALA A 66 11.11 17.83 11.50
N ASP A 67 9.98 18.26 10.90
CA ASP A 67 9.00 19.15 11.52
C ASP A 67 7.61 18.53 11.70
N GLY A 68 7.45 17.25 11.38
CA GLY A 68 6.17 16.53 11.46
C GLY A 68 6.13 15.32 10.54
N TYR A 69 5.19 15.31 9.59
CA TYR A 69 4.99 14.23 8.62
C TYR A 69 4.61 14.75 7.24
N THR A 70 5.04 14.04 6.20
CA THR A 70 4.27 13.99 4.96
C THR A 70 3.25 12.87 5.06
N THR A 71 2.06 13.11 4.52
CA THR A 71 0.97 12.15 4.53
C THR A 71 0.55 11.77 3.12
N LYS A 72 0.09 10.54 2.95
CA LYS A 72 -0.53 10.09 1.71
C LYS A 72 -1.75 9.25 2.03
N GLN A 73 -2.92 9.74 1.64
CA GLN A 73 -4.15 8.97 1.69
C GLN A 73 -4.43 8.40 0.30
N THR A 74 -4.58 7.08 0.19
CA THR A 74 -4.96 6.42 -1.07
C THR A 74 -6.34 5.78 -0.91
N SER A 75 -7.23 6.02 -1.86
CA SER A 75 -8.60 5.54 -1.88
C SER A 75 -8.86 4.74 -3.15
N VAL A 76 -9.31 3.50 -3.01
CA VAL A 76 -9.69 2.62 -4.14
C VAL A 76 -11.21 2.51 -4.19
N LYS A 77 -11.82 3.00 -5.28
CA LYS A 77 -13.27 3.00 -5.49
C LYS A 77 -13.68 1.96 -6.52
N GLN A 78 -14.88 1.41 -6.40
CA GLN A 78 -15.47 0.58 -7.45
C GLN A 78 -15.92 1.47 -8.62
N THR A 79 -15.67 1.07 -9.86
CA THR A 79 -16.18 1.78 -11.04
C THR A 79 -17.55 1.21 -11.45
N LYS A 80 -18.33 2.00 -12.20
CA LYS A 80 -19.67 1.60 -12.68
C LYS A 80 -19.67 0.29 -13.49
N GLY A 81 -18.53 -0.08 -14.10
CA GLY A 81 -18.35 -1.31 -14.86
C GLY A 81 -17.79 -2.51 -14.05
N GLY A 82 -17.74 -2.41 -12.71
CA GLY A 82 -17.22 -3.49 -11.86
C GLY A 82 -15.70 -3.53 -11.70
N GLY A 83 -14.97 -2.61 -12.36
CA GLY A 83 -13.53 -2.41 -12.12
C GLY A 83 -13.26 -1.56 -10.89
N THR A 84 -12.02 -1.11 -10.73
CA THR A 84 -11.59 -0.24 -9.63
C THR A 84 -10.79 0.96 -10.15
N SER A 85 -10.91 2.10 -9.47
CA SER A 85 -10.07 3.27 -9.69
C SER A 85 -9.36 3.65 -8.40
N SER A 86 -8.12 4.11 -8.51
CA SER A 86 -7.34 4.59 -7.37
C SER A 86 -7.16 6.11 -7.46
N THR A 87 -7.38 6.79 -6.35
CA THR A 87 -7.12 8.22 -6.17
C THR A 87 -6.23 8.40 -4.94
N TRP A 88 -5.45 9.48 -4.90
CA TRP A 88 -4.63 9.79 -3.74
C TRP A 88 -4.63 11.28 -3.44
N ILE A 89 -4.41 11.60 -2.17
CA ILE A 89 -4.22 12.94 -1.66
C ILE A 89 -2.88 12.92 -0.92
N ASP A 90 -1.97 13.78 -1.35
CA ASP A 90 -0.72 14.03 -0.66
C ASP A 90 -0.93 15.23 0.28
N GLY A 91 -0.45 15.14 1.51
CA GLY A 91 -0.64 16.14 2.55
C GLY A 91 0.60 16.31 3.41
N ARG A 92 0.50 17.21 4.39
CA ARG A 92 1.56 17.47 5.37
C ARG A 92 0.95 17.81 6.73
N ILE A 93 1.56 17.27 7.77
CA ILE A 93 1.29 17.60 9.16
C ILE A 93 2.53 18.28 9.72
N VAL A 94 2.44 19.56 10.09
CA VAL A 94 3.55 20.30 10.70
C VAL A 94 3.23 20.51 12.19
N LEU A 95 4.05 19.91 13.06
CA LEU A 95 3.82 19.90 14.52
C LEU A 95 4.40 21.15 15.20
N SER A 96 4.10 22.33 14.66
CA SER A 96 4.65 23.60 15.16
C SER A 96 3.67 24.40 16.03
N GLY A 97 2.39 24.01 16.05
CA GLY A 97 1.31 24.82 16.63
C GLY A 97 1.05 26.13 15.89
N LYS A 98 1.68 26.36 14.73
CA LYS A 98 1.49 27.55 13.90
C LYS A 98 0.70 27.21 12.63
N PRO A 99 -0.10 28.15 12.10
CA PRO A 99 -0.79 27.98 10.83
C PRO A 99 0.18 27.74 9.67
N TYR A 100 -0.18 26.83 8.77
CA TYR A 100 0.53 26.55 7.53
C TYR A 100 -0.46 26.15 6.42
N PRO A 101 -0.12 26.35 5.13
CA PRO A 101 -0.98 25.91 4.03
C PRO A 101 -0.98 24.38 3.95
N GLY A 102 -2.16 23.77 3.97
CA GLY A 102 -2.29 22.33 3.80
C GLY A 102 -2.68 21.94 2.37
N ALA A 103 -3.36 20.80 2.24
CA ALA A 103 -3.78 20.28 0.95
C ALA A 103 -5.06 20.98 0.47
N MET A 104 -5.25 21.12 -0.85
CA MET A 104 -6.47 21.68 -1.44
C MET A 104 -6.79 23.14 -1.06
N GLY A 105 -5.78 23.90 -0.62
CA GLY A 105 -5.93 25.32 -0.27
C GLY A 105 -6.51 25.56 1.12
N ASP A 106 -6.54 24.55 1.99
CA ASP A 106 -6.87 24.71 3.40
C ASP A 106 -5.70 25.36 4.18
N THR A 107 -6.01 25.90 5.37
CA THR A 107 -5.01 26.31 6.36
C THR A 107 -5.10 25.38 7.56
N ARG A 108 -3.97 24.82 7.97
CA ARG A 108 -3.89 23.85 9.06
C ARG A 108 -3.04 24.39 10.20
N THR A 109 -3.43 24.07 11.43
CA THR A 109 -2.62 24.29 12.62
C THR A 109 -2.59 22.99 13.40
N CYS A 110 -1.44 22.31 13.40
CA CYS A 110 -1.29 21.03 14.08
C CYS A 110 -0.28 21.13 15.22
N HIS A 111 -0.55 20.39 16.29
CA HIS A 111 0.37 20.20 17.38
C HIS A 111 0.26 18.77 17.91
N ARG A 112 1.32 18.35 18.58
CA ARG A 112 1.34 17.06 19.28
C ARG A 112 0.77 17.29 20.68
N ALA A 113 -0.39 16.72 20.97
CA ALA A 113 -1.01 16.83 22.29
C ALA A 113 -0.26 15.94 23.30
N ASP A 114 0.09 14.72 22.87
CA ASP A 114 0.90 13.77 23.63
C ASP A 114 1.67 12.79 22.71
N ALA A 115 2.27 11.73 23.27
CA ALA A 115 3.04 10.76 22.49
C ALA A 115 2.19 10.00 21.45
N ASP A 116 0.89 9.87 21.70
CA ASP A 116 -0.05 9.05 20.93
C ASP A 116 -1.13 9.88 20.23
N THR A 117 -1.14 11.20 20.40
CA THR A 117 -2.19 12.09 19.87
C THR A 117 -1.62 13.31 19.16
N ILE A 118 -2.11 13.57 17.95
CA ILE A 118 -1.89 14.80 17.18
C ILE A 118 -3.25 15.47 16.95
N ASP A 119 -3.34 16.74 17.31
CA ASP A 119 -4.54 17.55 17.08
C ASP A 119 -4.26 18.62 16.03
N CYS A 120 -5.18 18.74 15.08
CA CYS A 120 -5.13 19.66 13.97
C CYS A 120 -6.43 20.45 13.87
N SER A 121 -6.35 21.77 13.78
CA SER A 121 -7.46 22.60 13.34
C SER A 121 -7.30 22.90 11.85
N VAL A 122 -8.37 22.70 11.06
CA VAL A 122 -8.38 22.88 9.60
C VAL A 122 -9.42 23.91 9.21
N ALA A 123 -8.96 24.97 8.54
CA ALA A 123 -9.81 26.03 8.01
C ALA A 123 -9.88 25.97 6.47
N MET A 124 -11.11 25.93 5.94
CA MET A 124 -11.42 25.93 4.51
C MET A 124 -12.40 27.07 4.21
N GLY A 125 -11.87 28.26 3.92
CA GLY A 125 -12.69 29.45 3.76
C GLY A 125 -13.47 29.78 5.03
N PRO A 126 -14.82 29.91 4.99
CA PRO A 126 -15.62 30.19 6.17
C PRO A 126 -15.83 28.96 7.08
N ASN A 127 -15.51 27.77 6.60
CA ASN A 127 -15.72 26.53 7.32
C ASN A 127 -14.45 26.13 8.09
N SER A 128 -14.63 25.53 9.26
CA SER A 128 -13.54 24.94 10.03
C SER A 128 -13.98 23.62 10.65
N PHE A 129 -13.02 22.73 10.84
CA PHE A 129 -13.19 21.47 11.55
C PHE A 129 -11.92 21.13 12.31
N GLU A 130 -12.07 20.35 13.36
CA GLU A 130 -10.99 19.77 14.15
C GLU A 130 -10.75 18.34 13.67
N GLU A 131 -9.48 17.97 13.54
CA GLU A 131 -9.02 16.66 13.10
C GLU A 131 -8.04 16.13 14.14
N THR A 132 -8.36 14.98 14.74
CA THR A 132 -7.54 14.32 15.75
C THR A 132 -7.05 12.99 15.23
N TYR A 133 -5.74 12.79 15.27
CA TYR A 133 -5.07 11.53 14.97
C TYR A 133 -4.62 10.89 16.28
N ALA A 134 -5.22 9.75 16.65
CA ALA A 134 -4.95 9.08 17.92
C ALA A 134 -4.49 7.63 17.73
N LEU A 135 -3.36 7.27 18.33
CA LEU A 135 -2.90 5.90 18.45
C LEU A 135 -3.57 5.22 19.65
N SER A 136 -3.87 3.93 19.49
CA SER A 136 -4.44 3.11 20.55
C SER A 136 -3.95 1.66 20.42
N ASP A 137 -4.29 0.83 21.42
CA ASP A 137 -3.88 -0.57 21.49
C ASP A 137 -2.35 -0.76 21.35
N GLY A 138 -1.60 0.08 22.06
CA GLY A 138 -0.13 0.08 22.02
C GLY A 138 0.46 0.44 20.65
N GLY A 139 -0.18 1.36 19.92
CA GLY A 139 0.27 1.81 18.60
C GLY A 139 -0.11 0.86 17.46
N LYS A 140 -0.99 -0.11 17.69
CA LYS A 140 -1.49 -1.03 16.64
C LYS A 140 -2.67 -0.48 15.88
N THR A 141 -3.38 0.49 16.46
CA THR A 141 -4.55 1.11 15.88
C THR A 141 -4.33 2.62 15.82
N PHE A 142 -4.71 3.22 14.71
CA PHE A 142 -4.69 4.65 14.45
C PHE A 142 -6.13 5.07 14.14
N THR A 143 -6.66 6.07 14.82
CA THR A 143 -7.99 6.63 14.54
C THR A 143 -7.85 8.05 14.06
N ASP A 144 -8.46 8.34 12.91
CA ASP A 144 -8.64 9.69 12.38
C ASP A 144 -10.06 10.16 12.72
N THR A 145 -10.17 11.20 13.53
CA THR A 145 -11.46 11.77 13.94
C THR A 145 -11.59 13.19 13.43
N MET A 146 -12.56 13.43 12.56
CA MET A 146 -12.93 14.76 12.10
C MET A 146 -14.21 15.23 12.80
N LYS A 147 -14.19 16.43 13.38
CA LYS A 147 -15.34 17.06 14.03
C LYS A 147 -15.56 18.45 13.44
N GLY A 148 -16.76 18.71 12.95
CA GLY A 148 -17.10 19.99 12.35
C GLY A 148 -18.59 20.26 12.39
N LYS A 149 -19.02 21.33 11.73
CA LYS A 149 -20.43 21.62 11.52
C LYS A 149 -20.83 21.35 10.07
N ASP A 150 -22.02 20.81 9.86
CA ASP A 150 -22.62 20.72 8.53
C ASP A 150 -23.15 22.09 8.05
N GLU A 151 -23.69 22.14 6.83
CA GLU A 151 -24.25 23.36 6.23
C GLU A 151 -25.42 23.95 7.04
N GLN A 152 -26.08 23.14 7.88
CA GLN A 152 -27.17 23.56 8.75
C GLN A 152 -26.68 23.97 10.15
N GLY A 153 -25.37 23.91 10.39
CA GLY A 153 -24.75 24.29 11.65
C GLY A 153 -24.80 23.21 12.74
N ASN A 154 -25.24 21.99 12.42
CA ASN A 154 -25.24 20.89 13.39
C ASN A 154 -23.84 20.30 13.51
N GLU A 155 -23.48 19.89 14.71
CA GLU A 155 -22.23 19.19 14.95
C GLU A 155 -22.24 17.79 14.32
N GLN A 156 -21.18 17.46 13.61
CA GLN A 156 -20.93 16.18 12.99
C GLN A 156 -19.56 15.67 13.42
N ALA A 157 -19.47 14.36 13.65
CA ALA A 157 -18.21 13.68 13.94
C ALA A 157 -18.09 12.41 13.09
N ILE A 158 -16.96 12.25 12.43
CA ILE A 158 -16.61 11.06 11.67
C ILE A 158 -15.33 10.51 12.28
N ALA A 159 -15.32 9.22 12.61
CA ALA A 159 -14.13 8.52 13.08
C ALA A 159 -13.83 7.35 12.15
N ILE A 160 -12.66 7.37 11.52
CA ILE A 160 -12.17 6.27 10.69
C ILE A 160 -11.09 5.55 11.48
N VAL A 161 -11.32 4.27 11.73
CA VAL A 161 -10.34 3.42 12.43
C VAL A 161 -9.46 2.79 11.38
N TYR A 162 -8.15 2.89 11.59
CA TYR A 162 -7.14 2.21 10.81
C TYR A 162 -6.38 1.24 11.69
N ARG A 163 -6.03 0.09 11.13
CA ARG A 163 -5.12 -0.83 11.78
C ARG A 163 -3.76 -0.68 11.14
N GLY A 164 -2.73 -0.78 11.98
CA GLY A 164 -1.36 -0.89 11.52
C GLY A 164 -1.36 -2.02 10.51
N HIS A 165 -1.10 -1.68 9.25
CA HIS A 165 -0.91 -2.71 8.27
C HIS A 165 0.38 -3.37 8.72
N SER A 166 0.32 -4.57 9.32
CA SER A 166 1.50 -5.26 9.84
C SER A 166 2.45 -5.71 8.73
N GLY A 167 2.23 -5.28 7.49
CA GLY A 167 3.34 -4.89 6.64
C GLY A 167 3.99 -3.67 7.26
N ALA A 168 4.90 -3.92 8.22
CA ALA A 168 5.76 -2.93 8.86
C ALA A 168 6.00 -1.73 7.93
N ALA A 169 6.06 -0.52 8.48
CA ALA A 169 6.79 0.56 7.80
C ALA A 169 8.03 -0.11 7.19
N PRO A 170 8.29 0.00 5.88
CA PRO A 170 9.35 -0.78 5.27
C PRO A 170 10.65 -0.15 5.75
N SER A 171 11.06 -0.53 6.96
CA SER A 171 12.44 -0.89 7.17
C SER A 171 12.80 -1.79 6.00
N SER A 172 13.99 -1.61 5.48
CA SER A 172 14.63 -2.54 4.58
C SER A 172 14.84 -3.90 5.26
N ALA A 173 13.80 -4.50 5.85
CA ALA A 173 13.77 -5.86 6.29
C ALA A 173 14.04 -6.67 5.02
N ALA A 174 15.29 -7.10 4.91
CA ALA A 174 15.69 -8.10 3.95
C ALA A 174 14.65 -9.22 3.97
N LEU A 175 14.36 -9.80 2.81
CA LEU A 175 13.45 -10.94 2.68
C LEU A 175 13.87 -12.01 3.72
N THR A 176 13.18 -12.10 4.86
CA THR A 176 13.53 -13.03 5.93
C THR A 176 12.96 -14.40 5.57
N GLY A 177 13.81 -15.43 5.58
CA GLY A 177 13.45 -16.78 5.10
C GLY A 177 13.16 -16.84 3.58
N PRO A 178 13.96 -16.20 2.73
CA PRO A 178 13.59 -16.02 1.33
C PRO A 178 13.46 -17.36 0.59
N GLN A 179 12.48 -17.44 -0.30
CA GLN A 179 12.42 -18.48 -1.32
C GLN A 179 13.05 -17.96 -2.60
N HIS A 180 13.63 -18.87 -3.38
CA HIS A 180 14.23 -18.55 -4.67
C HIS A 180 13.37 -19.10 -5.79
N VAL A 181 13.09 -18.26 -6.78
CA VAL A 181 12.53 -18.70 -8.06
C VAL A 181 13.69 -18.66 -9.06
N VAL A 182 14.06 -19.83 -9.55
CA VAL A 182 15.23 -20.00 -10.43
C VAL A 182 14.76 -20.51 -11.79
N THR A 183 15.25 -19.92 -12.87
CA THR A 183 14.90 -20.34 -14.25
C THR A 183 15.35 -21.76 -14.53
N ARG A 184 14.78 -22.38 -15.57
CA ARG A 184 15.04 -23.80 -15.90
C ARG A 184 16.50 -24.09 -16.20
N ASN A 185 17.20 -23.16 -16.84
CA ASN A 185 18.63 -23.26 -17.13
C ASN A 185 19.52 -22.85 -15.95
N GLY A 186 18.93 -22.45 -14.82
CA GLY A 186 19.68 -22.02 -13.64
C GLY A 186 20.30 -20.63 -13.75
N GLU A 187 20.13 -19.92 -14.87
CA GLU A 187 20.87 -18.68 -15.12
C GLU A 187 20.30 -17.46 -14.41
N CYS A 188 19.05 -17.51 -13.97
CA CYS A 188 18.41 -16.39 -13.30
C CYS A 188 17.84 -16.82 -11.97
N ASP A 189 18.07 -15.98 -10.96
CA ASP A 189 17.57 -16.14 -9.61
C ASP A 189 16.85 -14.85 -9.20
N VAL A 190 15.65 -15.02 -8.67
CA VAL A 190 14.93 -13.95 -7.98
C VAL A 190 14.52 -14.44 -6.60
N THR A 191 14.61 -13.55 -5.64
CA THR A 191 14.28 -13.81 -4.25
C THR A 191 12.86 -13.30 -3.95
N VAL A 192 12.01 -14.17 -3.38
CA VAL A 192 10.64 -13.85 -2.97
C VAL A 192 10.43 -14.11 -1.48
N PRO A 193 9.41 -13.50 -0.84
CA PRO A 193 9.14 -13.73 0.58
C PRO A 193 8.79 -15.20 0.89
N ALA A 194 9.18 -15.67 2.09
CA ALA A 194 9.01 -17.05 2.56
C ALA A 194 7.59 -17.63 2.43
N GLY A 195 6.59 -16.77 2.63
CA GLY A 195 5.18 -17.16 2.65
C GLY A 195 4.51 -17.16 1.28
N TRP A 196 5.27 -16.95 0.20
CA TRP A 196 4.73 -17.05 -1.15
C TRP A 196 4.63 -18.51 -1.56
N THR A 197 3.73 -18.77 -2.51
CA THR A 197 3.71 -20.08 -3.16
C THR A 197 4.58 -19.98 -4.40
N VAL A 198 5.51 -20.92 -4.55
CA VAL A 198 6.42 -21.00 -5.70
C VAL A 198 6.01 -22.20 -6.54
N ASP A 199 5.78 -21.98 -7.83
CA ASP A 199 5.64 -23.04 -8.83
C ASP A 199 6.98 -23.22 -9.56
N PRO A 200 7.74 -24.27 -9.22
CA PRO A 200 9.02 -24.54 -9.88
C PRO A 200 8.85 -25.02 -11.33
N ALA A 201 7.68 -25.51 -11.75
CA ALA A 201 7.46 -25.90 -13.14
C ALA A 201 7.27 -24.66 -14.03
N MET A 202 6.46 -23.71 -13.56
CA MET A 202 6.13 -22.48 -14.28
C MET A 202 7.14 -21.35 -14.09
N ARG A 203 8.04 -21.44 -13.08
CA ARG A 203 8.98 -20.35 -12.71
C ARG A 203 8.25 -19.10 -12.24
N GLU A 204 7.14 -19.34 -11.56
CA GLU A 204 6.26 -18.32 -11.05
C GLU A 204 6.21 -18.40 -9.53
N ALA A 205 5.95 -17.27 -8.89
CA ALA A 205 5.54 -17.26 -7.50
C ALA A 205 4.44 -16.24 -7.28
N TRP A 206 3.55 -16.54 -6.35
CA TRP A 206 2.45 -15.66 -6.01
C TRP A 206 2.36 -15.44 -4.51
N SER A 207 2.05 -14.19 -4.16
CA SER A 207 1.67 -13.80 -2.81
C SER A 207 0.37 -14.48 -2.37
N ALA A 208 0.11 -14.50 -1.06
CA ALA A 208 -1.17 -14.95 -0.52
C ALA A 208 -2.34 -14.19 -1.17
N GLY A 209 -3.34 -14.92 -1.68
CA GLY A 209 -4.47 -14.34 -2.41
C GLY A 209 -4.14 -13.80 -3.81
N SER A 210 -2.95 -14.08 -4.34
CA SER A 210 -2.51 -13.73 -5.70
C SER A 210 -2.63 -12.24 -6.03
N ALA A 211 -2.37 -11.36 -5.05
CA ALA A 211 -2.36 -9.91 -5.25
C ALA A 211 -1.13 -9.45 -6.08
N VAL A 212 -0.04 -10.19 -5.95
CA VAL A 212 1.20 -10.07 -6.73
C VAL A 212 1.58 -11.43 -7.24
N ASP A 213 1.90 -11.48 -8.53
CA ASP A 213 2.57 -12.61 -9.16
C ASP A 213 3.91 -12.13 -9.72
N VAL A 214 4.90 -13.01 -9.63
CA VAL A 214 6.20 -12.83 -10.25
C VAL A 214 6.45 -13.96 -11.21
N HIS A 215 7.01 -13.65 -12.37
CA HIS A 215 7.44 -14.63 -13.36
C HIS A 215 8.87 -14.32 -13.76
N VAL A 216 9.78 -15.28 -13.56
CA VAL A 216 11.19 -15.16 -13.94
C VAL A 216 11.47 -16.03 -15.16
N PHE A 217 12.08 -15.44 -16.18
CA PHE A 217 12.40 -16.13 -17.41
C PHE A 217 13.68 -15.63 -18.05
N THR A 218 14.38 -16.53 -18.72
CA THR A 218 15.46 -16.17 -19.63
C THR A 218 14.90 -15.89 -21.00
N THR A 219 15.40 -14.84 -21.63
CA THR A 219 15.12 -14.59 -23.04
C THR A 219 16.33 -15.05 -23.84
N ASP A 220 16.15 -16.11 -24.61
CA ASP A 220 17.09 -16.60 -25.63
C ASP A 220 16.74 -16.10 -27.04
N TYR A 221 15.67 -15.29 -27.17
CA TYR A 221 15.08 -14.81 -28.43
C TYR A 221 16.07 -14.19 -29.43
N ALA A 222 17.29 -13.86 -29.01
CA ALA A 222 18.37 -13.67 -29.95
C ALA A 222 19.70 -14.12 -29.34
N ALA A 223 20.33 -15.13 -29.94
CA ALA A 223 21.77 -15.38 -29.79
C ALA A 223 22.65 -14.13 -30.06
N ASN A 224 22.05 -13.05 -30.55
CA ASN A 224 22.67 -11.76 -30.87
C ASN A 224 22.38 -10.65 -29.85
N MET A 225 21.58 -10.87 -28.80
CA MET A 225 21.39 -9.87 -27.74
C MET A 225 22.63 -9.84 -26.85
N LYS A 226 23.51 -8.86 -27.10
CA LYS A 226 24.78 -8.69 -26.38
C LYS A 226 24.69 -7.66 -25.26
N SER A 227 23.60 -6.88 -25.24
CA SER A 227 23.42 -5.79 -24.30
C SER A 227 21.93 -5.55 -23.99
N LEU A 228 21.67 -4.85 -22.89
CA LEU A 228 20.32 -4.38 -22.58
C LEU A 228 19.83 -3.31 -23.56
N ALA A 229 20.73 -2.64 -24.27
CA ALA A 229 20.37 -1.71 -25.35
C ALA A 229 19.69 -2.45 -26.51
N ASP A 230 20.07 -3.69 -26.78
CA ASP A 230 19.45 -4.53 -27.83
C ASP A 230 18.06 -5.03 -27.41
N LEU A 231 17.87 -5.29 -26.12
CA LEU A 231 16.60 -5.75 -25.55
C LEU A 231 15.55 -4.63 -25.48
N LYS A 232 15.98 -3.40 -25.18
CA LYS A 232 15.10 -2.27 -24.89
C LYS A 232 14.03 -1.99 -25.96
N PRO A 233 14.34 -1.97 -27.28
CA PRO A 233 13.32 -1.75 -28.31
C PRO A 233 12.25 -2.84 -28.32
N LEU A 234 12.63 -4.10 -28.08
CA LEU A 234 11.71 -5.24 -28.05
C LEU A 234 10.75 -5.12 -26.87
N VAL A 235 11.28 -4.87 -25.68
CA VAL A 235 10.49 -4.69 -24.46
C VAL A 235 9.59 -3.46 -24.57
N SER A 236 10.11 -2.36 -25.12
CA SER A 236 9.33 -1.13 -25.26
C SER A 236 8.17 -1.30 -26.24
N GLY A 237 8.37 -2.08 -27.30
CA GLY A 237 7.33 -2.45 -28.26
C GLY A 237 6.27 -3.38 -27.67
N ALA A 238 6.69 -4.38 -26.90
CA ALA A 238 5.79 -5.38 -26.32
C ALA A 238 4.99 -4.82 -25.13
N TYR A 239 5.65 -4.16 -24.18
CA TYR A 239 5.03 -3.78 -22.91
C TYR A 239 4.53 -2.33 -22.88
N LYS A 240 4.99 -1.43 -23.76
CA LYS A 240 4.64 0.01 -23.75
C LYS A 240 4.86 0.66 -22.37
N PRO A 241 6.11 0.98 -22.00
CA PRO A 241 6.46 1.58 -20.72
C PRO A 241 5.67 2.87 -20.43
N VAL A 242 5.10 2.96 -19.23
CA VAL A 242 4.42 4.17 -18.74
C VAL A 242 5.26 4.93 -17.72
N LYS A 243 6.27 4.27 -17.13
CA LYS A 243 7.24 4.89 -16.23
C LYS A 243 8.57 4.15 -16.28
N VAL A 244 9.66 4.89 -16.22
CA VAL A 244 11.02 4.35 -16.11
C VAL A 244 11.50 4.47 -14.67
N PHE A 245 11.94 3.37 -14.07
CA PHE A 245 12.58 3.34 -12.75
C PHE A 245 14.10 3.28 -12.88
N GLU A 246 14.61 2.45 -13.80
CA GLU A 246 16.02 2.32 -14.10
C GLU A 246 16.23 1.99 -15.58
N ASP A 247 17.23 2.60 -16.20
CA ASP A 247 17.61 2.38 -17.59
C ASP A 247 19.13 2.52 -17.70
N THR A 248 19.84 1.47 -17.34
CA THR A 248 21.31 1.43 -17.31
C THR A 248 21.83 0.24 -18.12
N PRO A 249 23.13 0.24 -18.49
CA PRO A 249 23.74 -0.93 -19.13
C PRO A 249 23.66 -2.23 -18.31
N LYS A 250 23.38 -2.14 -16.99
CA LYS A 250 23.29 -3.28 -16.07
C LYS A 250 21.87 -3.71 -15.77
N ARG A 251 20.89 -2.82 -15.90
CA ARG A 251 19.50 -3.11 -15.59
C ARG A 251 18.52 -2.24 -16.36
N LEU A 252 17.47 -2.88 -16.86
CA LEU A 252 16.25 -2.20 -17.31
C LEU A 252 15.18 -2.41 -16.25
N TRP A 253 14.46 -1.36 -15.89
CA TRP A 253 13.31 -1.47 -14.99
C TRP A 253 12.25 -0.44 -15.34
N TYR A 254 11.11 -0.93 -15.79
CA TYR A 254 9.98 -0.11 -16.24
C TYR A 254 8.68 -0.55 -15.56
N GLN A 255 7.78 0.41 -15.37
CA GLN A 255 6.36 0.14 -15.23
C GLN A 255 5.74 0.12 -16.61
N TYR A 256 4.80 -0.79 -16.83
CA TYR A 256 4.05 -0.88 -18.06
C TYR A 256 2.55 -1.04 -17.80
N ALA A 257 1.75 -0.55 -18.75
CA ALA A 257 0.30 -0.67 -18.73
C ALA A 257 -0.27 -0.57 -20.17
N PRO A 258 -1.36 -1.28 -20.50
CA PRO A 258 -2.09 -2.21 -19.63
C PRO A 258 -1.42 -3.60 -19.57
N HIS A 259 -1.36 -4.19 -18.38
CA HIS A 259 -1.21 -5.64 -18.20
C HIS A 259 -2.62 -6.26 -18.06
N PRO A 260 -2.88 -7.51 -18.49
CA PRO A 260 -4.20 -8.13 -18.35
C PRO A 260 -4.79 -8.09 -16.93
N THR A 261 -3.93 -8.02 -15.90
CA THR A 261 -4.34 -7.95 -14.49
C THR A 261 -4.23 -6.57 -13.85
N GLY A 262 -3.79 -5.54 -14.59
CA GLY A 262 -3.62 -4.17 -14.08
C GLY A 262 -2.35 -3.49 -14.57
N ASN A 263 -1.53 -3.02 -13.64
CA ASN A 263 -0.17 -2.53 -13.92
C ASN A 263 0.84 -3.67 -13.74
N GLY A 264 1.93 -3.66 -14.48
CA GLY A 264 3.04 -4.57 -14.29
C GLY A 264 4.38 -3.83 -14.21
N TRP A 265 5.36 -4.45 -13.58
CA TRP A 265 6.76 -4.05 -13.70
C TRP A 265 7.52 -5.09 -14.51
N TYR A 266 8.40 -4.60 -15.38
CA TYR A 266 9.34 -5.40 -16.11
C TYR A 266 10.75 -5.02 -15.65
N VAL A 267 11.55 -6.01 -15.28
CA VAL A 267 12.94 -5.86 -14.86
C VAL A 267 13.80 -6.80 -15.68
N ALA A 268 14.93 -6.33 -16.19
CA ALA A 268 15.88 -7.18 -16.88
C ALA A 268 17.33 -6.87 -16.50
N THR A 269 18.17 -7.89 -16.48
CA THR A 269 19.64 -7.80 -16.34
C THR A 269 20.32 -8.78 -17.29
N LEU A 270 21.63 -8.61 -17.52
CA LEU A 270 22.39 -9.50 -18.41
C LEU A 270 22.67 -10.84 -17.74
N ALA A 271 22.52 -11.91 -18.50
CA ALA A 271 22.87 -13.28 -18.15
C ALA A 271 23.95 -13.80 -19.10
N LYS A 272 24.44 -15.03 -18.87
CA LYS A 272 25.49 -15.63 -19.69
C LYS A 272 25.03 -15.89 -21.12
N THR A 273 23.81 -16.41 -21.30
CA THR A 273 23.30 -16.75 -22.64
C THR A 273 22.24 -15.76 -23.16
N GLY A 274 22.06 -14.61 -22.51
CA GLY A 274 21.04 -13.64 -22.90
C GLY A 274 20.71 -12.67 -21.78
N THR A 275 19.43 -12.59 -21.40
CA THR A 275 18.97 -11.74 -20.31
C THR A 275 18.16 -12.51 -19.29
N CYS A 276 18.31 -12.14 -18.03
CA CYS A 276 17.38 -12.48 -16.96
C CYS A 276 16.27 -11.45 -16.94
N ASN A 277 15.03 -11.90 -17.05
CA ASN A 277 13.85 -11.06 -17.11
C ASN A 277 12.92 -11.47 -15.97
N LEU A 278 12.29 -10.46 -15.39
CA LEU A 278 11.35 -10.59 -14.31
C LEU A 278 10.15 -9.71 -14.62
N GLU A 279 8.99 -10.34 -14.68
CA GLU A 279 7.71 -9.67 -14.67
C GLU A 279 7.11 -9.72 -13.28
N ILE A 280 6.60 -8.58 -12.81
CA ILE A 280 5.86 -8.46 -11.56
C ILE A 280 4.49 -7.91 -11.91
N ALA A 281 3.46 -8.75 -11.83
CA ALA A 281 2.08 -8.39 -12.12
C ALA A 281 1.34 -8.05 -10.82
N PHE A 282 0.61 -6.94 -10.82
CA PHE A 282 -0.19 -6.51 -9.68
C PHE A 282 -1.68 -6.72 -9.97
N ARG A 283 -2.31 -7.66 -9.28
CA ARG A 283 -3.75 -7.97 -9.44
C ARG A 283 -4.62 -7.07 -8.56
N ASN A 284 -5.88 -6.91 -8.97
CA ASN A 284 -6.98 -6.31 -8.20
C ASN A 284 -6.80 -4.84 -7.78
N SER A 285 -5.91 -4.08 -8.44
CA SER A 285 -5.62 -2.66 -8.13
C SER A 285 -5.24 -2.36 -6.67
N VAL A 286 -5.07 -3.37 -5.83
CA VAL A 286 -4.41 -3.25 -4.55
C VAL A 286 -2.97 -2.97 -4.90
N ILE A 287 -2.51 -1.75 -4.63
CA ILE A 287 -1.08 -1.46 -4.66
C ILE A 287 -0.48 -2.39 -3.62
N PRO A 288 0.17 -3.49 -4.02
CA PRO A 288 0.82 -4.34 -3.04
C PRO A 288 1.94 -3.52 -2.43
N ASP A 289 2.47 -3.96 -1.30
CA ASP A 289 3.63 -3.33 -0.68
C ASP A 289 4.71 -3.07 -1.76
N LYS A 290 4.77 -1.81 -2.23
CA LYS A 290 5.66 -1.38 -3.32
C LYS A 290 7.10 -1.65 -2.94
N ASN A 291 7.38 -1.77 -1.65
CA ASN A 291 8.71 -2.04 -1.13
C ASN A 291 9.02 -3.52 -1.27
N ALA A 292 8.12 -4.44 -0.93
CA ALA A 292 8.28 -5.86 -1.23
C ALA A 292 8.49 -6.10 -2.74
N ALA A 293 7.65 -5.51 -3.59
CA ALA A 293 7.81 -5.60 -5.05
C ALA A 293 9.15 -5.03 -5.53
N LYS A 294 9.61 -3.92 -4.92
CA LYS A 294 10.91 -3.32 -5.20
C LYS A 294 12.07 -4.20 -4.73
N GLN A 295 11.97 -4.84 -3.56
CA GLN A 295 12.99 -5.79 -3.09
C GLN A 295 13.08 -7.00 -4.02
N ILE A 296 11.95 -7.54 -4.46
CA ILE A 296 11.91 -8.62 -5.46
C ILE A 296 12.57 -8.16 -6.76
N ALA A 297 12.19 -6.99 -7.30
CA ALA A 297 12.81 -6.41 -8.50
C ALA A 297 14.33 -6.25 -8.37
N LEU A 298 14.80 -5.74 -7.22
CA LEU A 298 16.22 -5.53 -6.95
C LEU A 298 16.99 -6.84 -6.73
N SER A 299 16.30 -7.91 -6.35
CA SER A 299 16.90 -9.24 -6.10
C SER A 299 17.21 -10.03 -7.38
N LEU A 300 16.63 -9.63 -8.53
CA LEU A 300 16.90 -10.27 -9.80
C LEU A 300 18.40 -10.21 -10.11
N LYS A 301 18.99 -11.38 -10.30
CA LYS A 301 20.41 -11.52 -10.65
C LYS A 301 20.61 -12.68 -11.62
N ALA A 302 21.66 -12.56 -12.42
CA ALA A 302 22.21 -13.71 -13.13
C ALA A 302 23.02 -14.57 -12.15
N VAL A 303 22.89 -15.88 -12.30
CA VAL A 303 23.71 -16.87 -11.60
C VAL A 303 24.98 -17.12 -12.44
N PRO A 304 26.18 -17.07 -11.84
CA PRO A 304 27.45 -17.27 -12.55
C PRO A 304 27.57 -18.63 -13.26
#